data_AF-A0A5S4FGM2-F1
#
_entry.id   AF-A0A5S4FGM2-F1
#
_cell.length_a   1.000
_cell.length_b   1.000
_cell.length_c   1.000
_cell.angle_alpha   90.00
_cell.angle_beta   90.00
_cell.angle_gamma   90.00
#
_symmetry.space_group_name_H-M   'P 1'
#
loop_
_entity.id
_entity.type
_entity.pdbx_description
1 polymer ?
#
loop_
_entity_poly.entity_id
_entity_poly.type
_entity_poly.pdbx_seq_one_letter_code
_entity_poly.pdbx_strand_id
1 'polypeptide(L)'
;MKYAGRLAAVAVVGALSLAACGTDNNTGGSGTSSASASAPAAGNDNGLTGTINAAGSSAQANAITEWTKNFTATNPGVTLNYQPSGSGAGVQAFIQGTVAFAGSDSALKEDEPAQADARCKTGKAINIPMVTGPVAVVYNLPGVEGLQLSPKTLGGIFNSTITKWDDAAIKADNPDAKLPSTPIQAFHRSDESGTSDNFTKFLKATAGWPHEPAKAWPAEAKGQGSKGSDGIASSVKDTEGAISYVELSYAENSSLQKAKVANGAGEFVELTADSAAKTVESAEIKGTGNDLALSIDYATKTAGAYPIVLVTYEITCEKGLAPEEAKVVKSFLTYTASDEGQAALKDLGYAPLAGGLLTKVRAAVEAIS
;
A
#
# COMPACT_ATOMS: atom_id res chain seq x y z
N MET A 1 -8.74 10.08 58.09
CA MET A 1 -8.44 8.65 58.35
C MET A 1 -8.08 8.03 57.01
N LYS A 2 -6.81 8.01 56.58
CA LYS A 2 -5.82 6.93 56.78
C LYS A 2 -6.46 5.54 56.83
N TYR A 3 -6.30 4.72 55.79
CA TYR A 3 -5.74 3.37 55.88
C TYR A 3 -5.18 2.93 54.52
N ALA A 4 -4.00 2.31 54.59
CA ALA A 4 -3.16 1.85 53.51
C ALA A 4 -3.05 0.32 53.56
N GLY A 5 -2.66 -0.30 52.44
CA GLY A 5 -2.12 -1.65 52.38
C GLY A 5 -2.70 -2.49 51.23
N ARG A 6 -1.96 -3.30 50.47
CA ARG A 6 -0.53 -3.66 50.43
C ARG A 6 -0.23 -4.18 49.02
N LEU A 7 1.01 -3.95 48.56
CA LEU A 7 1.63 -4.53 47.37
C LEU A 7 1.85 -6.05 47.50
N ALA A 8 1.75 -6.76 46.38
CA ALA A 8 2.48 -8.01 46.15
C ALA A 8 3.01 -8.00 44.71
N ALA A 9 4.33 -7.86 44.56
CA ALA A 9 5.06 -8.02 43.31
C ALA A 9 5.79 -9.37 43.35
N VAL A 10 5.61 -10.18 42.31
CA VAL A 10 6.35 -11.45 42.13
C VAL A 10 7.31 -11.25 40.95
N ALA A 11 8.60 -11.27 41.25
CA ALA A 11 9.68 -11.29 40.27
C ALA A 11 10.06 -12.73 39.96
N VAL A 12 10.13 -13.08 38.67
CA VAL A 12 10.64 -14.38 38.20
C VAL A 12 11.99 -14.14 37.54
N VAL A 13 13.04 -14.70 38.12
CA VAL A 13 14.41 -14.76 37.57
C VAL A 13 14.65 -16.21 37.14
N GLY A 14 14.85 -16.44 35.83
CA GLY A 14 15.22 -17.74 35.27
C GLY A 14 16.64 -17.67 34.71
N ALA A 15 17.53 -18.51 35.27
CA ALA A 15 18.97 -18.51 35.04
C ALA A 15 19.39 -19.19 33.72
N LEU A 16 20.43 -18.63 33.07
CA LEU A 16 21.19 -19.26 32.00
C LEU A 16 22.04 -20.42 32.53
N SER A 17 22.06 -21.55 31.81
CA SER A 17 23.06 -22.61 31.98
C SER A 17 23.84 -22.81 30.67
N LEU A 18 25.08 -22.33 30.67
CA LEU A 18 26.14 -22.75 29.74
C LEU A 18 26.69 -24.10 30.20
N ALA A 19 26.58 -25.14 29.38
CA ALA A 19 27.33 -26.37 29.56
C ALA A 19 28.45 -26.43 28.50
N ALA A 20 29.66 -26.11 28.94
CA ALA A 20 30.89 -26.42 28.22
C ALA A 20 31.44 -27.74 28.79
N CYS A 21 31.62 -28.74 27.93
CA CYS A 21 32.47 -29.89 28.20
C CYS A 21 33.38 -30.07 26.98
N GLY A 22 34.67 -29.81 27.16
CA GLY A 22 35.72 -30.29 26.28
C GLY A 22 36.47 -31.44 26.95
N THR A 23 36.97 -32.37 26.16
CA THR A 23 38.15 -33.20 26.48
C THR A 23 38.83 -33.63 25.17
N ASP A 24 40.11 -33.31 25.04
CA ASP A 24 41.01 -33.75 23.96
C ASP A 24 41.61 -35.15 24.26
N ASN A 25 41.92 -35.96 23.22
CA ASN A 25 43.30 -36.26 22.78
C ASN A 25 43.38 -37.38 21.70
N ASN A 26 44.39 -37.25 20.83
CA ASN A 26 44.71 -37.98 19.59
C ASN A 26 45.11 -39.47 19.73
N THR A 27 44.90 -40.28 18.67
CA THR A 27 45.93 -41.01 17.86
C THR A 27 45.36 -42.12 16.96
N GLY A 28 45.93 -42.29 15.74
CA GLY A 28 46.07 -43.59 15.05
C GLY A 28 45.15 -43.85 13.85
N GLY A 29 45.71 -43.88 12.64
CA GLY A 29 44.97 -43.96 11.37
C GLY A 29 44.36 -45.33 11.00
N SER A 30 43.37 -45.30 10.10
CA SER A 30 43.25 -46.13 8.88
C SER A 30 41.94 -45.77 8.17
N GLY A 31 41.98 -45.67 6.84
CA GLY A 31 40.95 -45.01 6.03
C GLY A 31 39.60 -45.71 5.98
N THR A 32 38.57 -44.94 5.65
CA THR A 32 37.42 -45.33 4.82
C THR A 32 36.73 -44.05 4.33
N SER A 33 36.41 -44.02 3.04
CA SER A 33 35.74 -42.97 2.30
C SER A 33 34.52 -42.38 3.01
N SER A 34 34.43 -41.04 3.04
CA SER A 34 33.19 -40.33 3.36
C SER A 34 33.00 -39.18 2.39
N ALA A 35 31.88 -39.22 1.70
CA ALA A 35 31.46 -38.25 0.70
C ALA A 35 31.47 -36.84 1.29
N SER A 36 32.07 -35.90 0.57
CA SER A 36 31.86 -34.47 0.81
C SER A 36 30.39 -34.17 0.59
N ALA A 37 29.66 -33.97 1.68
CA ALA A 37 28.43 -33.22 1.64
C ALA A 37 28.81 -31.76 1.36
N SER A 38 28.53 -31.31 0.14
CA SER A 38 28.63 -29.90 -0.24
C SER A 38 27.77 -29.09 0.74
N ALA A 39 28.42 -28.24 1.54
CA ALA A 39 27.73 -27.19 2.25
C ALA A 39 26.97 -26.33 1.22
N PRO A 40 25.72 -25.89 1.51
CA PRO A 40 25.05 -24.95 0.64
C PRO A 40 25.93 -23.71 0.49
N ALA A 41 26.10 -23.27 -0.76
CA ALA A 41 26.84 -22.07 -1.08
C ALA A 41 26.35 -20.93 -0.20
N ALA A 42 27.27 -20.30 0.53
CA ALA A 42 27.01 -19.02 1.18
C ALA A 42 26.41 -18.10 0.12
N GLY A 43 25.17 -17.66 0.34
CA GLY A 43 24.54 -16.64 -0.49
C GLY A 43 25.49 -15.45 -0.60
N ASN A 44 25.53 -14.83 -1.77
CA ASN A 44 26.33 -13.64 -2.05
C ASN A 44 26.00 -12.54 -1.04
N ASP A 45 26.72 -12.51 0.08
CA ASP A 45 26.66 -11.41 1.03
C ASP A 45 27.34 -10.23 0.35
N ASN A 46 26.54 -9.31 -0.17
CA ASN A 46 27.03 -8.06 -0.75
C ASN A 46 27.62 -7.12 0.32
N GLY A 47 27.64 -7.53 1.61
CA GLY A 47 28.15 -6.75 2.73
C GLY A 47 27.25 -5.55 3.06
N LEU A 48 26.02 -5.52 2.54
CA LEU A 48 25.05 -4.48 2.85
C LEU A 48 24.46 -4.75 4.23
N THR A 49 24.62 -3.80 5.14
CA THR A 49 24.10 -3.87 6.51
C THR A 49 23.41 -2.57 6.87
N GLY A 50 22.45 -2.62 7.78
CA GLY A 50 21.80 -1.43 8.30
C GLY A 50 20.32 -1.63 8.61
N THR A 51 19.73 -0.65 9.27
CA THR A 51 18.29 -0.62 9.54
C THR A 51 17.67 0.58 8.87
N ILE A 52 16.62 0.34 8.09
CA ILE A 52 15.76 1.41 7.57
C ILE A 52 14.42 1.34 8.28
N ASN A 53 13.96 2.50 8.73
CA ASN A 53 12.56 2.70 9.11
C ASN A 53 11.85 3.44 7.97
N ALA A 54 10.67 2.94 7.63
CA ALA A 54 9.78 3.48 6.62
C ALA A 54 8.35 3.46 7.16
N ALA A 55 7.50 4.36 6.66
CA ALA A 55 6.11 4.42 7.09
C ALA A 55 5.21 4.98 5.99
N GLY A 56 3.93 4.63 6.02
CA GLY A 56 2.92 5.33 5.26
C GLY A 56 1.79 4.46 4.80
N SER A 57 1.50 4.50 3.50
CA SER A 57 0.37 3.84 2.87
C SER A 57 0.21 2.39 3.33
N SER A 58 -0.96 2.08 3.88
CA SER A 58 -1.37 0.70 4.13
C SER A 58 -1.69 -0.04 2.83
N ALA A 59 -2.02 0.67 1.74
CA ALA A 59 -2.37 0.05 0.47
C ALA A 59 -1.22 -0.77 -0.12
N GLN A 60 0.03 -0.37 0.13
CA GLN A 60 1.21 -1.10 -0.36
C GLN A 60 1.84 -2.06 0.66
N ALA A 61 1.25 -2.23 1.84
CA ALA A 61 1.92 -2.98 2.91
C ALA A 61 2.21 -4.44 2.53
N ASN A 62 1.34 -5.06 1.72
CA ASN A 62 1.54 -6.42 1.21
C ASN A 62 2.70 -6.48 0.21
N ALA A 63 2.82 -5.50 -0.69
CA ALA A 63 3.96 -5.34 -1.59
C ALA A 63 5.28 -5.15 -0.83
N ILE A 64 5.32 -4.22 0.12
CA ILE A 64 6.52 -3.96 0.94
C ILE A 64 6.92 -5.20 1.74
N THR A 65 5.96 -5.97 2.25
CA THR A 65 6.23 -7.21 3.00
C THR A 65 6.92 -8.24 2.11
N GLU A 66 6.38 -8.50 0.91
CA GLU A 66 6.99 -9.47 -0.01
C GLU A 66 8.36 -9.00 -0.51
N TRP A 67 8.49 -7.72 -0.85
CA TRP A 67 9.78 -7.16 -1.25
C TRP A 67 10.82 -7.22 -0.14
N THR A 68 10.44 -6.91 1.10
CA THR A 68 11.34 -6.99 2.25
C THR A 68 11.81 -8.42 2.48
N LYS A 69 10.90 -9.39 2.41
CA LYS A 69 11.24 -10.82 2.52
C LYS A 69 12.26 -11.23 1.45
N ASN A 70 12.03 -10.88 0.20
CA ASN A 70 12.91 -11.27 -0.91
C ASN A 70 14.25 -10.53 -0.89
N PHE A 71 14.24 -9.23 -0.56
CA PHE A 71 15.44 -8.40 -0.46
C PHE A 71 16.35 -8.85 0.68
N THR A 72 15.79 -9.13 1.86
CA THR A 72 16.56 -9.56 3.04
C THR A 72 17.09 -10.99 2.93
N ALA A 73 16.44 -11.85 2.13
CA ALA A 73 16.97 -13.18 1.81
C ALA A 73 18.32 -13.13 1.08
N THR A 74 18.60 -12.05 0.34
CA THR A 74 19.88 -11.82 -0.35
C THR A 74 20.76 -10.77 0.35
N ASN A 75 20.22 -10.06 1.34
CA ASN A 75 20.92 -9.04 2.13
C ASN A 75 20.62 -9.24 3.62
N PRO A 76 21.12 -10.32 4.25
CA PRO A 76 20.73 -10.71 5.61
C PRO A 76 21.17 -9.71 6.69
N GLY A 77 22.12 -8.81 6.38
CA GLY A 77 22.54 -7.73 7.26
C GLY A 77 21.59 -6.52 7.28
N VAL A 78 20.56 -6.49 6.43
CA VAL A 78 19.59 -5.40 6.36
C VAL A 78 18.33 -5.74 7.15
N THR A 79 17.84 -4.76 7.90
CA THR A 79 16.50 -4.78 8.50
C THR A 79 15.68 -3.64 7.91
N LEU A 80 14.49 -3.94 7.39
CA LEU A 80 13.54 -2.92 6.93
C LEU A 80 12.27 -3.00 7.77
N ASN A 81 11.97 -1.91 8.49
CA ASN A 81 10.77 -1.77 9.30
C ASN A 81 9.79 -0.84 8.60
N TYR A 82 8.71 -1.39 8.04
CA TYR A 82 7.64 -0.59 7.44
C TYR A 82 6.42 -0.48 8.37
N GLN A 83 5.96 0.73 8.63
CA GLN A 83 4.77 1.01 9.45
C GLN A 83 3.60 1.46 8.56
N PRO A 84 2.57 0.61 8.32
CA PRO A 84 1.41 0.93 7.49
C PRO A 84 0.43 1.87 8.23
N SER A 85 0.84 3.12 8.42
CA SER A 85 0.19 4.13 9.26
C SER A 85 -0.79 5.06 8.52
N GLY A 86 -0.91 4.91 7.20
CA GLY A 86 -1.63 5.84 6.32
C GLY A 86 -0.67 6.81 5.63
N SER A 87 -0.99 7.22 4.40
CA SER A 87 -0.10 8.06 3.59
C SER A 87 0.22 9.41 4.24
N GLY A 88 -0.76 10.02 4.92
CA GLY A 88 -0.55 11.29 5.62
C GLY A 88 0.48 11.16 6.75
N ALA A 89 0.30 10.16 7.61
CA ALA A 89 1.23 9.88 8.70
C ALA A 89 2.64 9.52 8.19
N GLY A 90 2.75 8.77 7.09
CA GLY A 90 4.03 8.47 6.44
C GLY A 90 4.75 9.71 5.95
N VAL A 91 4.05 10.57 5.20
CA VAL A 91 4.61 11.84 4.70
C VAL A 91 5.11 12.71 5.86
N GLN A 92 4.31 12.84 6.92
CA GLN A 92 4.72 13.60 8.11
C GLN A 92 5.93 12.99 8.82
N ALA A 93 6.01 11.66 8.92
CA ALA A 93 7.18 10.97 9.48
C ALA A 93 8.44 11.24 8.65
N PHE A 94 8.33 11.25 7.31
CA PHE A 94 9.45 11.57 6.42
C PHE A 94 9.90 13.02 6.56
N ILE A 95 8.96 13.98 6.56
CA ILE A 95 9.24 15.40 6.76
C ILE A 95 9.96 15.64 8.09
N GLN A 96 9.51 14.98 9.16
CA GLN A 96 10.13 15.05 10.49
C GLN A 96 11.46 14.28 10.58
N GLY A 97 11.79 13.49 9.56
CA GLY A 97 13.03 12.75 9.47
C GLY A 97 13.13 11.54 10.38
N THR A 98 11.99 10.97 10.77
CA THR A 98 11.91 9.76 11.60
C THR A 98 11.96 8.48 10.77
N VAL A 99 11.73 8.59 9.45
CA VAL A 99 11.85 7.52 8.47
C VAL A 99 12.68 7.97 7.27
N ALA A 100 13.32 7.01 6.60
CA ALA A 100 14.19 7.29 5.45
C ALA A 100 13.40 7.50 4.15
N PHE A 101 12.23 6.87 4.05
CA PHE A 101 11.27 7.11 2.98
C PHE A 101 9.83 6.94 3.50
N ALA A 102 8.89 7.59 2.83
CA ALA A 102 7.47 7.44 3.06
C ALA A 102 6.77 6.76 1.89
N GLY A 103 5.84 5.87 2.21
CA GLY A 103 4.88 5.35 1.25
C GLY A 103 3.65 6.25 1.15
N SER A 104 3.31 6.76 -0.04
CA SER A 104 2.11 7.59 -0.19
C SER A 104 1.39 7.31 -1.50
N ASP A 105 0.08 7.10 -1.47
CA ASP A 105 -0.71 6.87 -2.70
C ASP A 105 -1.03 8.17 -3.44
N SER A 106 -0.37 9.26 -3.07
CA SER A 106 -0.45 10.56 -3.73
C SER A 106 0.86 11.29 -3.53
N ALA A 107 1.27 12.06 -4.53
CA ALA A 107 2.44 12.90 -4.42
C ALA A 107 2.29 13.92 -3.28
N LEU A 108 3.43 14.43 -2.81
CA LEU A 108 3.47 15.57 -1.88
C LEU A 108 2.62 16.72 -2.42
N LYS A 109 1.78 17.32 -1.58
CA LYS A 109 0.85 18.40 -1.97
C LYS A 109 0.97 19.62 -1.05
N GLU A 110 0.41 20.74 -1.51
CA GLU A 110 0.32 21.97 -0.72
C GLU A 110 1.72 22.44 -0.25
N ASP A 111 1.95 22.54 1.05
CA ASP A 111 3.23 22.93 1.65
C ASP A 111 4.17 21.75 1.94
N GLU A 112 3.69 20.50 1.79
CA GLU A 112 4.49 19.27 2.01
C GLU A 112 5.79 19.26 1.17
N PRO A 113 5.83 19.65 -0.12
CA PRO A 113 7.07 19.65 -0.91
C PRO A 113 8.16 20.55 -0.31
N ALA A 114 7.82 21.74 0.16
CA ALA A 114 8.79 22.66 0.73
C ALA A 114 9.34 22.14 2.08
N GLN A 115 8.48 21.54 2.89
CA GLN A 115 8.87 20.92 4.16
C GLN A 115 9.76 19.68 3.93
N ALA A 116 9.39 18.86 2.95
CA ALA A 116 10.14 17.68 2.54
C ALA A 116 11.52 18.04 1.95
N ASP A 117 11.60 19.08 1.11
CA ASP A 117 12.88 19.60 0.60
C ASP A 117 13.80 20.07 1.74
N ALA A 118 13.25 20.73 2.77
CA ALA A 118 14.03 21.20 3.91
C ALA A 118 14.71 20.04 4.68
N ARG A 119 14.11 18.85 4.69
CA ARG A 119 14.70 17.62 5.26
C ARG A 119 15.87 17.11 4.42
N CYS A 120 15.86 17.31 3.10
CA CYS A 120 16.82 16.73 2.17
C CYS A 120 18.15 17.47 2.05
N LYS A 121 18.39 18.52 2.86
CA LYS A 121 19.69 19.23 2.98
C LYS A 121 20.24 19.75 1.64
N THR A 122 20.95 18.91 0.91
CA THR A 122 21.64 19.20 -0.36
C THR A 122 20.85 18.78 -1.59
N GLY A 123 19.73 18.07 -1.41
CA GLY A 123 18.82 17.64 -2.47
C GLY A 123 17.39 18.09 -2.22
N LYS A 124 16.49 17.56 -3.06
CA LYS A 124 15.05 17.72 -2.96
C LYS A 124 14.39 16.40 -2.61
N ALA A 125 13.19 16.45 -2.05
CA ALA A 125 12.35 15.27 -1.97
C ALA A 125 11.79 14.95 -3.36
N ILE A 126 11.71 13.67 -3.70
CA ILE A 126 11.19 13.20 -5.00
C ILE A 126 10.10 12.15 -4.77
N ASN A 127 9.05 12.19 -5.60
CA ASN A 127 7.99 11.18 -5.60
C ASN A 127 8.37 10.10 -6.62
N ILE A 128 8.75 8.91 -6.15
CA ILE A 128 9.13 7.80 -7.04
C ILE A 128 7.96 6.80 -7.10
N PRO A 129 7.16 6.73 -8.19
CA PRO A 129 6.09 5.75 -8.29
C PRO A 129 6.70 4.35 -8.33
N MET A 130 6.22 3.45 -7.49
CA MET A 130 6.80 2.11 -7.32
C MET A 130 5.76 0.98 -7.41
N VAL A 131 4.53 1.27 -6.98
CA VAL A 131 3.40 0.33 -7.00
C VAL A 131 2.21 0.98 -7.68
N THR A 132 1.58 0.27 -8.62
CA THR A 132 0.25 0.63 -9.09
C THR A 132 -0.78 -0.28 -8.42
N GLY A 133 -1.70 0.31 -7.67
CA GLY A 133 -2.72 -0.39 -6.90
C GLY A 133 -4.11 -0.17 -7.48
N PRO A 134 -4.81 -1.21 -7.94
CA PRO A 134 -6.23 -1.09 -8.23
C PRO A 134 -7.04 -0.87 -6.93
N VAL A 135 -8.06 -0.02 -6.95
CA VAL A 135 -8.91 0.24 -5.77
C VAL A 135 -10.27 -0.42 -5.97
N ALA A 136 -10.49 -1.51 -5.24
CA ALA A 136 -11.75 -2.24 -5.25
C ALA A 136 -12.84 -1.49 -4.48
N VAL A 137 -13.99 -1.30 -5.12
CA VAL A 137 -15.24 -1.08 -4.39
C VAL A 137 -15.71 -2.44 -3.87
N VAL A 138 -15.60 -2.63 -2.57
CA VAL A 138 -15.95 -3.88 -1.89
C VAL A 138 -17.30 -3.75 -1.20
N TYR A 139 -18.05 -4.85 -1.16
CA TYR A 139 -19.35 -4.90 -0.48
C TYR A 139 -19.58 -6.26 0.18
N ASN A 140 -20.57 -6.29 1.07
CA ASN A 140 -21.08 -7.50 1.69
C ASN A 140 -22.60 -7.53 1.58
N LEU A 141 -23.09 -8.23 0.56
CA LEU A 141 -24.50 -8.36 0.27
C LEU A 141 -24.79 -9.80 -0.14
N PRO A 142 -25.06 -10.69 0.84
CA PRO A 142 -25.29 -12.10 0.59
C PRO A 142 -26.38 -12.34 -0.47
N GLY A 143 -26.06 -13.16 -1.48
CA GLY A 143 -26.98 -13.49 -2.56
C GLY A 143 -27.05 -12.46 -3.71
N VAL A 144 -26.27 -11.37 -3.65
CA VAL A 144 -26.09 -10.44 -4.77
C VAL A 144 -24.67 -10.58 -5.31
N GLU A 145 -24.55 -11.00 -6.56
CA GLU A 145 -23.27 -11.16 -7.25
C GLU A 145 -23.16 -10.20 -8.43
N GLY A 146 -21.93 -9.86 -8.82
CA GLY A 146 -21.68 -9.08 -10.04
C GLY A 146 -22.27 -7.66 -10.02
N LEU A 147 -22.49 -7.10 -8.82
CA LEU A 147 -23.04 -5.77 -8.63
C LEU A 147 -22.31 -4.71 -9.47
N GLN A 148 -23.08 -3.91 -10.18
CA GLN A 148 -22.64 -2.81 -11.04
C GLN A 148 -22.98 -1.49 -10.36
N LEU A 149 -22.03 -0.56 -10.28
CA LEU A 149 -22.24 0.75 -9.67
C LEU A 149 -21.68 1.85 -10.57
N SER A 150 -22.54 2.78 -10.99
CA SER A 150 -22.10 3.96 -11.72
C SER A 150 -21.41 4.94 -10.76
N PRO A 151 -20.53 5.83 -11.26
CA PRO A 151 -19.91 6.84 -10.40
C PRO A 151 -20.93 7.67 -9.63
N LYS A 152 -22.05 8.06 -10.27
CA LYS A 152 -23.12 8.82 -9.63
C LYS A 152 -23.77 8.03 -8.49
N THR A 153 -24.01 6.74 -8.67
CA THR A 153 -24.52 5.85 -7.61
C THR A 153 -23.52 5.75 -6.46
N LEU A 154 -22.22 5.56 -6.74
CA LEU A 154 -21.18 5.57 -5.71
C LEU A 154 -21.14 6.90 -4.94
N GLY A 155 -21.13 8.02 -5.65
CA GLY A 155 -21.17 9.35 -5.03
C GLY A 155 -22.39 9.52 -4.13
N GLY A 156 -23.56 9.05 -4.55
CA GLY A 156 -24.77 9.08 -3.73
C GLY A 156 -24.71 8.18 -2.50
N ILE A 157 -24.09 7.01 -2.59
CA ILE A 157 -23.88 6.10 -1.46
C ILE A 157 -22.94 6.74 -0.42
N PHE A 158 -21.76 7.19 -0.85
CA PHE A 158 -20.76 7.76 0.05
C PHE A 158 -21.10 9.17 0.54
N ASN A 159 -22.00 9.88 -0.14
CA ASN A 159 -22.60 11.13 0.35
C ASN A 159 -23.92 10.89 1.12
N SER A 160 -24.27 9.63 1.39
CA SER A 160 -25.47 9.23 2.16
C SER A 160 -26.81 9.73 1.60
N THR A 161 -26.89 10.03 0.30
CA THR A 161 -28.16 10.31 -0.38
C THR A 161 -28.84 9.04 -0.88
N ILE A 162 -28.08 7.94 -1.03
CA ILE A 162 -28.58 6.60 -1.31
C ILE A 162 -28.31 5.75 -0.07
N THR A 163 -29.37 5.28 0.60
CA THR A 163 -29.26 4.67 1.94
C THR A 163 -29.73 3.22 2.01
N LYS A 164 -30.24 2.65 0.92
CA LYS A 164 -30.70 1.26 0.84
C LYS A 164 -30.27 0.62 -0.46
N TRP A 165 -30.02 -0.68 -0.43
CA TRP A 165 -29.54 -1.45 -1.60
C TRP A 165 -30.57 -1.57 -2.73
N ASP A 166 -31.85 -1.40 -2.44
CA ASP A 166 -32.94 -1.42 -3.44
C ASP A 166 -33.33 -0.02 -3.95
N ASP A 167 -32.46 0.98 -3.76
CA ASP A 167 -32.65 2.33 -4.30
C ASP A 167 -32.80 2.31 -5.84
N ALA A 168 -33.58 3.25 -6.38
CA ALA A 168 -33.86 3.34 -7.81
C ALA A 168 -32.58 3.52 -8.65
N ALA A 169 -31.56 4.21 -8.14
CA ALA A 169 -30.29 4.38 -8.85
C ALA A 169 -29.52 3.05 -8.94
N ILE A 170 -29.48 2.26 -7.86
CA ILE A 170 -28.81 0.94 -7.87
C ILE A 170 -29.57 -0.04 -8.75
N LYS A 171 -30.92 -0.02 -8.72
CA LYS A 171 -31.77 -0.80 -9.62
C LYS A 171 -31.54 -0.45 -11.09
N ALA A 172 -31.36 0.83 -11.41
CA ALA A 172 -31.08 1.27 -12.78
C ALA A 172 -29.72 0.73 -13.28
N ASP A 173 -28.71 0.68 -12.41
CA ASP A 173 -27.42 0.07 -12.73
C ASP A 173 -27.48 -1.48 -12.81
N ASN A 174 -28.50 -2.11 -12.21
CA ASN A 174 -28.63 -3.58 -12.08
C ASN A 174 -30.06 -4.08 -12.36
N PRO A 175 -30.57 -3.97 -13.60
CA PRO A 175 -31.99 -4.25 -13.90
C PRO A 175 -32.43 -5.70 -13.63
N ASP A 176 -31.50 -6.66 -13.70
CA ASP A 176 -31.78 -8.08 -13.51
C ASP A 176 -31.46 -8.58 -12.09
N ALA A 177 -30.88 -7.74 -11.23
CA ALA A 177 -30.47 -8.14 -9.88
C ALA A 177 -31.64 -8.11 -8.89
N LYS A 178 -31.70 -9.12 -8.01
CA LYS A 178 -32.63 -9.14 -6.87
C LYS A 178 -32.03 -8.38 -5.70
N LEU A 179 -32.16 -7.06 -5.72
CA LEU A 179 -31.61 -6.18 -4.70
C LEU A 179 -32.47 -6.18 -3.41
N PRO A 180 -31.87 -6.42 -2.23
CA PRO A 180 -32.58 -6.39 -0.96
C PRO A 180 -32.81 -4.95 -0.48
N SER A 181 -33.81 -4.73 0.37
CA SER A 181 -34.05 -3.43 1.02
C SER A 181 -33.13 -3.17 2.23
N THR A 182 -32.04 -3.93 2.35
CA THR A 182 -31.06 -3.82 3.44
C THR A 182 -30.48 -2.40 3.47
N PRO A 183 -30.39 -1.75 4.65
CA PRO A 183 -29.72 -0.46 4.78
C PRO A 183 -28.25 -0.55 4.34
N ILE A 184 -27.77 0.50 3.68
CA ILE A 184 -26.36 0.60 3.28
C ILE A 184 -25.53 1.06 4.48
N GLN A 185 -24.45 0.33 4.75
CA GLN A 185 -23.46 0.68 5.76
C GLN A 185 -22.15 1.09 5.08
N ALA A 186 -22.02 2.38 4.75
CA ALA A 186 -20.83 2.89 4.09
C ALA A 186 -19.68 3.04 5.11
N PHE A 187 -18.54 2.41 4.83
CA PHE A 187 -17.30 2.59 5.58
C PHE A 187 -16.30 3.43 4.78
N HIS A 188 -15.57 4.29 5.49
CA HIS A 188 -14.46 5.07 4.95
C HIS A 188 -13.24 4.94 5.86
N ARG A 189 -12.07 5.35 5.37
CA ARG A 189 -10.86 5.38 6.20
C ARG A 189 -10.99 6.45 7.29
N SER A 190 -10.63 6.08 8.53
CA SER A 190 -10.58 7.02 9.66
C SER A 190 -9.23 7.74 9.77
N ASP A 191 -8.18 7.19 9.17
CA ASP A 191 -6.84 7.78 9.08
C ASP A 191 -6.61 8.46 7.72
N GLU A 192 -5.62 9.36 7.66
CA GLU A 192 -5.24 10.04 6.42
C GLU A 192 -4.66 9.05 5.40
N SER A 193 -5.48 8.74 4.40
CA SER A 193 -5.29 7.64 3.48
C SER A 193 -5.18 8.14 2.04
N GLY A 194 -4.08 7.79 1.36
CA GLY A 194 -3.97 8.02 -0.07
C GLY A 194 -5.04 7.27 -0.88
N THR A 195 -5.49 6.10 -0.43
CA THR A 195 -6.64 5.40 -1.02
C THR A 195 -7.91 6.26 -1.00
N SER A 196 -8.17 6.97 0.11
CA SER A 196 -9.31 7.91 0.20
C SER A 196 -9.14 9.11 -0.73
N ASP A 197 -7.92 9.62 -0.87
CA ASP A 197 -7.63 10.71 -1.80
C ASP A 197 -7.91 10.29 -3.26
N ASN A 198 -7.42 9.13 -3.68
CA ASN A 198 -7.68 8.61 -5.04
C ASN A 198 -9.18 8.32 -5.26
N PHE A 199 -9.85 7.72 -4.27
CA PHE A 199 -11.28 7.44 -4.37
C PHE A 199 -12.11 8.73 -4.48
N THR A 200 -11.81 9.74 -3.67
CA THR A 200 -12.51 11.03 -3.72
C THR A 200 -12.14 11.86 -4.96
N LYS A 201 -10.91 11.75 -5.51
CA LYS A 201 -10.54 12.29 -6.83
C LYS A 201 -11.41 11.69 -7.93
N PHE A 202 -11.60 10.37 -7.92
CA PHE A 202 -12.52 9.70 -8.83
C PHE A 202 -13.95 10.23 -8.69
N LEU A 203 -14.50 10.28 -7.48
CA LEU A 203 -15.86 10.80 -7.25
C LEU A 203 -16.00 12.28 -7.66
N LYS A 204 -14.97 13.11 -7.42
CA LYS A 204 -14.95 14.52 -7.84
C LYS A 204 -15.00 14.66 -9.35
N ALA A 205 -14.21 13.86 -10.06
CA ALA A 205 -14.14 13.90 -11.51
C ALA A 205 -15.42 13.38 -12.20
N THR A 206 -16.14 12.44 -11.59
CA THR A 206 -17.16 11.64 -12.31
C THR A 206 -18.55 11.61 -11.67
N ALA A 207 -18.68 11.92 -10.38
CA ALA A 207 -19.91 11.71 -9.60
C ALA A 207 -20.54 13.00 -9.06
N GLY A 208 -19.90 14.16 -9.26
CA GLY A 208 -20.36 15.42 -8.66
C GLY A 208 -20.15 15.49 -7.14
N TRP A 209 -19.10 14.82 -6.65
CA TRP A 209 -18.71 14.85 -5.23
C TRP A 209 -18.55 16.29 -4.72
N PRO A 210 -19.27 16.69 -3.65
CA PRO A 210 -19.31 18.09 -3.23
C PRO A 210 -18.08 18.51 -2.42
N HIS A 211 -17.28 17.56 -1.92
CA HIS A 211 -16.10 17.85 -1.11
C HIS A 211 -14.84 17.90 -1.98
N GLU A 212 -13.79 18.56 -1.49
CA GLU A 212 -12.48 18.50 -2.13
C GLU A 212 -11.80 17.17 -1.83
N PRO A 213 -11.11 16.55 -2.82
CA PRO A 213 -10.35 15.34 -2.57
C PRO A 213 -9.21 15.57 -1.58
N ALA A 214 -9.05 14.65 -0.64
CA ALA A 214 -8.01 14.70 0.37
C ALA A 214 -7.72 13.31 0.94
N LYS A 215 -6.55 13.19 1.60
CA LYS A 215 -6.18 11.99 2.37
C LYS A 215 -7.14 11.77 3.54
N ALA A 216 -7.56 12.86 4.21
CA ALA A 216 -8.57 12.82 5.26
C ALA A 216 -9.97 12.71 4.64
N TRP A 217 -10.81 11.82 5.19
CA TRP A 217 -12.21 11.76 4.80
C TRP A 217 -12.94 13.04 5.25
N PRO A 218 -13.79 13.67 4.41
CA PRO A 218 -14.50 14.89 4.77
C PRO A 218 -15.39 14.67 6.01
N ALA A 219 -15.28 15.54 7.00
CA ALA A 219 -16.04 15.41 8.25
C ALA A 219 -17.55 15.57 8.05
N GLU A 220 -17.95 16.29 7.00
CA GLU A 220 -19.33 16.50 6.60
C GLU A 220 -19.94 15.29 5.88
N ALA A 221 -19.09 14.43 5.30
CA ALA A 221 -19.52 13.19 4.67
C ALA A 221 -19.72 12.12 5.75
N LYS A 222 -20.97 11.68 5.91
CA LYS A 222 -21.33 10.61 6.87
C LYS A 222 -20.70 9.28 6.47
N GLY A 223 -20.71 8.34 7.41
CA GLY A 223 -20.21 6.98 7.23
C GLY A 223 -19.54 6.49 8.50
N GLN A 224 -19.04 5.26 8.44
CA GLN A 224 -18.34 4.63 9.56
C GLN A 224 -16.84 4.60 9.28
N GLY A 225 -16.05 5.21 10.17
CA GLY A 225 -14.60 5.24 10.04
C GLY A 225 -13.97 3.92 10.47
N SER A 226 -13.12 3.34 9.63
CA SER A 226 -12.25 2.21 9.98
C SER A 226 -10.80 2.51 9.63
N LYS A 227 -9.87 2.08 10.49
CA LYS A 227 -8.46 2.42 10.34
C LYS A 227 -7.76 1.44 9.42
N GLY A 228 -6.96 1.93 8.49
CA GLY A 228 -6.13 1.09 7.62
C GLY A 228 -6.94 0.31 6.58
N SER A 229 -6.23 -0.33 5.65
CA SER A 229 -6.84 -1.18 4.62
C SER A 229 -7.38 -2.50 5.21
N ASP A 230 -6.70 -3.02 6.23
CA ASP A 230 -7.09 -4.18 7.03
C ASP A 230 -8.38 -3.94 7.80
N GLY A 231 -8.49 -2.81 8.51
CA GLY A 231 -9.70 -2.46 9.24
C GLY A 231 -10.90 -2.30 8.33
N ILE A 232 -10.74 -1.67 7.16
CA ILE A 232 -11.79 -1.60 6.14
C ILE A 232 -12.21 -2.98 5.66
N ALA A 233 -11.25 -3.84 5.30
CA ALA A 233 -11.56 -5.18 4.81
C ALA A 233 -12.32 -6.01 5.85
N SER A 234 -11.90 -5.98 7.12
CA SER A 234 -12.62 -6.62 8.23
C SER A 234 -14.01 -6.02 8.43
N SER A 235 -14.13 -4.69 8.42
CA SER A 235 -15.42 -4.02 8.66
C SER A 235 -16.47 -4.40 7.61
N VAL A 236 -16.06 -4.48 6.34
CA VAL A 236 -16.94 -4.92 5.25
C VAL A 236 -17.28 -6.40 5.40
N LYS A 237 -16.30 -7.25 5.69
CA LYS A 237 -16.51 -8.69 5.87
C LYS A 237 -17.53 -9.00 6.96
N ASP A 238 -17.47 -8.27 8.07
CA ASP A 238 -18.23 -8.58 9.28
C ASP A 238 -19.60 -7.89 9.33
N THR A 239 -19.90 -7.00 8.38
CA THR A 239 -21.12 -6.19 8.38
C THR A 239 -21.97 -6.43 7.14
N GLU A 240 -23.12 -7.10 7.30
CA GLU A 240 -24.11 -7.21 6.21
C GLU A 240 -24.60 -5.83 5.77
N GLY A 241 -24.68 -5.63 4.46
CA GLY A 241 -25.06 -4.36 3.85
C GLY A 241 -23.90 -3.36 3.73
N ALA A 242 -22.69 -3.75 4.11
CA ALA A 242 -21.53 -2.86 4.03
C ALA A 242 -21.05 -2.62 2.61
N ILE A 243 -20.48 -1.43 2.41
CA ILE A 243 -19.75 -1.03 1.21
C ILE A 243 -18.57 -0.14 1.59
N SER A 244 -17.43 -0.33 0.92
CA SER A 244 -16.26 0.51 1.09
C SER A 244 -15.35 0.48 -0.14
N TYR A 245 -14.16 1.05 -0.02
CA TYR A 245 -13.10 1.06 -1.01
C TYR A 245 -11.79 0.58 -0.37
N VAL A 246 -11.07 -0.32 -1.02
CA VAL A 246 -9.79 -0.86 -0.52
C VAL A 246 -8.89 -1.23 -1.68
N GLU A 247 -7.57 -1.20 -1.48
CA GLU A 247 -6.63 -1.74 -2.48
C GLU A 247 -6.90 -3.24 -2.72
N LEU A 248 -6.79 -3.68 -3.97
CA LEU A 248 -7.23 -4.99 -4.47
C LEU A 248 -6.67 -6.17 -3.66
N SER A 249 -5.40 -6.14 -3.26
CA SER A 249 -4.79 -7.24 -2.50
C SER A 249 -5.55 -7.53 -1.19
N TYR A 250 -6.09 -6.51 -0.53
CA TYR A 250 -6.88 -6.68 0.70
C TYR A 250 -8.26 -7.26 0.43
N ALA A 251 -8.89 -6.87 -0.68
CA ALA A 251 -10.17 -7.44 -1.11
C ALA A 251 -10.03 -8.94 -1.40
N GLU A 252 -8.94 -9.33 -2.09
CA GLU A 252 -8.66 -10.71 -2.47
C GLU A 252 -8.28 -11.58 -1.27
N ASN A 253 -7.33 -11.11 -0.44
CA ASN A 253 -6.91 -11.81 0.79
C ASN A 253 -8.07 -12.01 1.78
N SER A 254 -9.06 -11.13 1.76
CA SER A 254 -10.25 -11.22 2.63
C SER A 254 -11.44 -11.93 1.98
N SER A 255 -11.34 -12.27 0.68
CA SER A 255 -12.39 -12.86 -0.15
C SER A 255 -13.67 -12.00 -0.19
N LEU A 256 -13.52 -10.69 -0.31
CA LEU A 256 -14.63 -9.74 -0.38
C LEU A 256 -15.28 -9.72 -1.77
N GLN A 257 -16.58 -9.45 -1.80
CA GLN A 257 -17.28 -9.20 -3.06
C GLN A 257 -16.83 -7.85 -3.62
N LYS A 258 -16.55 -7.81 -4.93
CA LYS A 258 -16.07 -6.62 -5.65
C LYS A 258 -17.14 -6.16 -6.63
N ALA A 259 -17.42 -4.86 -6.67
CA ALA A 259 -18.35 -4.28 -7.63
C ALA A 259 -17.65 -3.93 -8.95
N LYS A 260 -18.37 -4.08 -10.06
CA LYS A 260 -17.98 -3.49 -11.34
C LYS A 260 -18.31 -2.01 -11.31
N VAL A 261 -17.39 -1.17 -11.79
CA VAL A 261 -17.57 0.29 -11.75
C VAL A 261 -17.61 0.82 -13.17
N ALA A 262 -18.58 1.70 -13.45
CA ALA A 262 -18.65 2.31 -14.78
C ALA A 262 -17.49 3.31 -15.00
N ASN A 263 -16.79 3.18 -16.12
CA ASN A 263 -15.78 4.15 -16.57
C ASN A 263 -16.42 5.33 -17.33
N GLY A 264 -15.60 6.26 -17.82
CA GLY A 264 -16.05 7.43 -18.59
C GLY A 264 -16.65 7.10 -19.95
N ALA A 265 -16.52 5.87 -20.44
CA ALA A 265 -17.20 5.36 -21.64
C ALA A 265 -18.59 4.75 -21.33
N GLY A 266 -18.95 4.64 -20.04
CA GLY A 266 -20.21 4.03 -19.59
C GLY A 266 -20.15 2.50 -19.46
N GLU A 267 -18.96 1.90 -19.58
CA GLU A 267 -18.77 0.45 -19.45
C GLU A 267 -18.60 0.08 -17.97
N PHE A 268 -19.39 -0.84 -17.45
CA PHE A 268 -19.17 -1.43 -16.13
C PHE A 268 -18.02 -2.42 -16.17
N VAL A 269 -16.84 -1.96 -15.76
CA VAL A 269 -15.59 -2.72 -15.87
C VAL A 269 -15.37 -3.53 -14.60
N GLU A 270 -15.02 -4.81 -14.78
CA GLU A 270 -14.57 -5.68 -13.70
C GLU A 270 -13.16 -5.31 -13.25
N LEU A 271 -12.93 -5.30 -11.94
CA LEU A 271 -11.61 -4.99 -11.40
C LEU A 271 -10.65 -6.17 -11.51
N THR A 272 -9.68 -6.01 -12.39
CA THR A 272 -8.49 -6.85 -12.53
C THR A 272 -7.24 -5.97 -12.62
N ALA A 273 -6.05 -6.54 -12.37
CA ALA A 273 -4.78 -5.84 -12.57
C ALA A 273 -4.66 -5.24 -13.99
N ASP A 274 -5.02 -6.01 -15.02
CA ASP A 274 -4.98 -5.56 -16.42
C ASP A 274 -5.96 -4.40 -16.70
N SER A 275 -7.18 -4.47 -16.17
CA SER A 275 -8.17 -3.41 -16.35
C SER A 275 -7.72 -2.09 -15.70
N ALA A 276 -7.04 -2.17 -14.56
CA ALA A 276 -6.51 -1.00 -13.85
C ALA A 276 -5.24 -0.46 -14.52
N ALA A 277 -4.38 -1.33 -15.03
CA ALA A 277 -3.17 -0.94 -15.76
C ALA A 277 -3.51 -0.03 -16.95
N LYS A 278 -4.58 -0.32 -17.70
CA LYS A 278 -5.06 0.54 -18.80
C LYS A 278 -5.34 1.99 -18.41
N THR A 279 -5.76 2.24 -17.16
CA THR A 279 -6.00 3.61 -16.66
C THR A 279 -4.68 4.31 -16.35
N VAL A 280 -3.69 3.56 -15.85
CA VAL A 280 -2.38 4.11 -15.50
C VAL A 280 -1.46 4.27 -16.71
N GLU A 281 -1.65 3.48 -17.77
CA GLU A 281 -0.92 3.65 -19.05
C GLU A 281 -1.11 5.04 -19.67
N SER A 282 -2.27 5.69 -19.45
CA SER A 282 -2.52 7.06 -19.89
C SER A 282 -2.05 8.13 -18.90
N ALA A 283 -1.42 7.77 -17.79
CA ALA A 283 -0.98 8.73 -16.79
C ALA A 283 0.20 9.58 -17.29
N GLU A 284 0.17 10.87 -16.98
CA GLU A 284 1.20 11.83 -17.36
C GLU A 284 2.13 12.14 -16.18
N ILE A 285 3.44 12.15 -16.40
CA ILE A 285 4.39 12.65 -15.42
C ILE A 285 4.30 14.18 -15.38
N LYS A 286 3.94 14.73 -14.23
CA LYS A 286 3.88 16.19 -13.97
C LYS A 286 5.05 16.69 -13.13
N GLY A 287 5.79 15.80 -12.47
CA GLY A 287 7.02 16.15 -11.77
C GLY A 287 8.13 16.56 -12.73
N THR A 288 9.21 17.12 -12.17
CA THR A 288 10.38 17.58 -12.92
C THR A 288 11.63 16.80 -12.52
N GLY A 289 12.49 16.50 -13.49
CA GLY A 289 13.72 15.74 -13.22
C GLY A 289 13.42 14.33 -12.73
N ASN A 290 13.91 14.00 -11.53
CA ASN A 290 13.70 12.70 -10.87
C ASN A 290 12.45 12.66 -9.98
N ASP A 291 11.71 13.77 -9.86
CA ASP A 291 10.36 13.73 -9.31
C ASP A 291 9.40 13.24 -10.40
N LEU A 292 8.78 12.09 -10.16
CA LEU A 292 7.95 11.38 -11.12
C LEU A 292 6.47 11.34 -10.69
N ALA A 293 6.02 12.37 -9.95
CA ALA A 293 4.61 12.57 -9.65
C ALA A 293 3.73 12.46 -10.92
N LEU A 294 2.71 11.61 -10.86
CA LEU A 294 1.80 11.30 -11.96
C LEU A 294 0.46 12.03 -11.82
N SER A 295 -0.14 12.34 -12.96
CA SER A 295 -1.54 12.72 -13.11
C SER A 295 -2.33 11.57 -13.70
N ILE A 296 -3.38 11.15 -13.01
CA ILE A 296 -4.26 10.05 -13.41
C ILE A 296 -5.57 10.64 -13.94
N ASP A 297 -6.06 10.13 -15.07
CA ASP A 297 -7.39 10.47 -15.59
C ASP A 297 -8.45 9.50 -15.04
N TYR A 298 -9.09 9.90 -13.94
CA TYR A 298 -10.19 9.12 -13.34
C TYR A 298 -11.49 9.14 -14.16
N ALA A 299 -11.60 10.00 -15.18
CA ALA A 299 -12.72 10.05 -16.11
C ALA A 299 -12.39 9.32 -17.43
N THR A 300 -11.39 8.43 -17.41
CA THR A 300 -10.90 7.72 -18.58
C THR A 300 -12.02 7.09 -19.40
N LYS A 301 -11.92 7.27 -20.72
CA LYS A 301 -12.82 6.67 -21.73
C LYS A 301 -12.17 5.49 -22.44
N THR A 302 -11.02 5.03 -21.95
CA THR A 302 -10.31 3.87 -22.51
C THR A 302 -11.15 2.61 -22.33
N ALA A 303 -11.40 1.89 -23.42
CA ALA A 303 -12.24 0.70 -23.41
C ALA A 303 -11.69 -0.40 -22.48
N GLY A 304 -12.55 -0.87 -21.58
CA GLY A 304 -12.23 -1.86 -20.55
C GLY A 304 -11.22 -1.39 -19.50
N ALA A 305 -11.01 -0.08 -19.34
CA ALA A 305 -10.19 0.49 -18.28
C ALA A 305 -11.02 0.67 -17.01
N TYR A 306 -10.53 0.15 -15.87
CA TYR A 306 -11.17 0.32 -14.57
C TYR A 306 -10.78 1.67 -13.96
N PRO A 307 -11.74 2.51 -13.55
CA PRO A 307 -11.46 3.94 -13.35
C PRO A 307 -10.85 4.28 -11.98
N ILE A 308 -10.91 3.39 -10.99
CA ILE A 308 -10.41 3.69 -9.63
C ILE A 308 -9.07 3.00 -9.39
N VAL A 309 -8.01 3.78 -9.49
CA VAL A 309 -6.63 3.33 -9.32
C VAL A 309 -5.87 4.26 -8.39
N LEU A 310 -4.80 3.75 -7.80
CA LEU A 310 -3.81 4.54 -7.11
C LEU A 310 -2.41 4.19 -7.59
N VAL A 311 -1.50 5.14 -7.45
CA VAL A 311 -0.06 4.89 -7.61
C VAL A 311 0.60 5.28 -6.30
N THR A 312 1.29 4.33 -5.69
CA THR A 312 2.05 4.56 -4.47
C THR A 312 3.47 5.00 -4.83
N TYR A 313 3.85 6.13 -4.25
CA TYR A 313 5.17 6.72 -4.33
C TYR A 313 5.99 6.34 -3.11
N GLU A 314 7.24 5.94 -3.35
CA GLU A 314 8.29 6.00 -2.35
C GLU A 314 8.87 7.41 -2.36
N ILE A 315 8.47 8.21 -1.38
CA ILE A 315 8.91 9.57 -1.20
C ILE A 315 10.19 9.56 -0.38
N THR A 316 11.29 9.99 -0.99
CA THR A 316 12.59 10.05 -0.33
C THR A 316 13.40 11.26 -0.84
N CYS A 317 14.57 11.48 -0.27
CA CYS A 317 15.48 12.52 -0.75
C CYS A 317 16.29 12.00 -1.94
N GLU A 318 16.33 12.78 -3.02
CA GLU A 318 17.25 12.52 -4.13
C GLU A 318 18.71 12.62 -3.65
N LYS A 319 18.99 13.56 -2.75
CA LYS A 319 20.28 13.68 -2.06
C LYS A 319 20.07 14.09 -0.61
N GLY A 320 21.00 13.72 0.27
CA GLY A 320 21.10 14.30 1.62
C GLY A 320 20.54 13.45 2.76
N LEU A 321 20.18 12.19 2.47
CA LEU A 321 20.06 11.16 3.50
C LEU A 321 21.42 10.93 4.19
N ALA A 322 21.43 10.31 5.36
CA ALA A 322 22.70 9.84 5.93
C ALA A 322 23.32 8.80 4.96
N PRO A 323 24.65 8.77 4.75
CA PRO A 323 25.26 7.89 3.74
C PRO A 323 24.87 6.41 3.85
N GLU A 324 24.83 5.88 5.07
CA GLU A 324 24.43 4.49 5.32
C GLU A 324 22.94 4.26 5.03
N GLU A 325 22.07 5.22 5.36
CA GLU A 325 20.64 5.17 5.01
C GLU A 325 20.45 5.26 3.49
N ALA A 326 21.12 6.20 2.82
CA ALA A 326 21.07 6.40 1.38
C ALA A 326 21.44 5.13 0.62
N LYS A 327 22.51 4.45 1.06
CA LYS A 327 22.99 3.19 0.48
C LYS A 327 21.91 2.11 0.56
N VAL A 328 21.33 1.89 1.74
CA VAL A 328 20.33 0.83 1.92
C VAL A 328 19.00 1.22 1.21
N VAL A 329 18.59 2.49 1.23
CA VAL A 329 17.36 2.97 0.55
C VAL A 329 17.51 2.76 -0.95
N LYS A 330 18.62 3.22 -1.53
CA LYS A 330 18.92 3.02 -2.94
C LYS A 330 18.94 1.53 -3.29
N SER A 331 19.63 0.69 -2.51
CA SER A 331 19.66 -0.75 -2.79
C SER A 331 18.28 -1.40 -2.73
N PHE A 332 17.46 -1.06 -1.73
CA PHE A 332 16.10 -1.59 -1.63
C PHE A 332 15.23 -1.13 -2.79
N LEU A 333 15.22 0.17 -3.11
CA LEU A 333 14.42 0.70 -4.21
C LEU A 333 14.92 0.24 -5.59
N THR A 334 16.22 -0.06 -5.73
CA THR A 334 16.76 -0.68 -6.95
C THR A 334 16.20 -2.08 -7.13
N TYR A 335 16.10 -2.85 -6.04
CA TYR A 335 15.45 -4.16 -6.08
C TYR A 335 13.96 -4.05 -6.40
N THR A 336 13.21 -3.16 -5.74
CA THR A 336 11.76 -3.01 -6.01
C THR A 336 11.49 -2.55 -7.44
N ALA A 337 12.37 -1.73 -8.03
CA ALA A 337 12.30 -1.30 -9.43
C ALA A 337 12.92 -2.31 -10.42
N SER A 338 13.50 -3.42 -9.95
CA SER A 338 14.05 -4.46 -10.84
C SER A 338 12.93 -5.28 -11.50
N ASP A 339 13.27 -6.05 -12.53
CA ASP A 339 12.30 -6.94 -13.17
C ASP A 339 11.82 -8.00 -12.16
N GLU A 340 12.70 -8.47 -11.28
CA GLU A 340 12.37 -9.42 -10.20
C GLU A 340 11.48 -8.79 -9.13
N GLY A 341 11.77 -7.56 -8.69
CA GLY A 341 10.94 -6.84 -7.72
C GLY A 341 9.53 -6.59 -8.28
N GLN A 342 9.44 -6.08 -9.50
CA GLN A 342 8.15 -5.83 -10.15
C GLN A 342 7.40 -7.14 -10.47
N ALA A 343 8.09 -8.23 -10.81
CA ALA A 343 7.45 -9.52 -11.03
C ALA A 343 6.85 -10.12 -9.75
N ALA A 344 7.42 -9.86 -8.57
CA ALA A 344 6.90 -10.33 -7.28
C ALA A 344 5.50 -9.78 -6.94
N LEU A 345 5.05 -8.72 -7.64
CA LEU A 345 3.76 -8.09 -7.42
C LEU A 345 2.58 -8.79 -8.13
N LYS A 346 2.85 -9.57 -9.19
CA LYS A 346 1.81 -10.07 -10.10
C LYS A 346 0.73 -10.90 -9.40
N ASP A 347 1.15 -11.72 -8.45
CA ASP A 347 0.26 -12.63 -7.71
C ASP A 347 -0.30 -12.01 -6.43
N LEU A 348 0.00 -10.73 -6.18
CA LEU A 348 -0.42 -10.00 -4.98
C LEU A 348 -1.51 -8.97 -5.23
N GLY A 349 -2.10 -8.92 -6.43
CA GLY A 349 -3.18 -7.97 -6.76
C GLY A 349 -2.71 -6.56 -7.16
N TYR A 350 -1.40 -6.35 -7.31
CA TYR A 350 -0.84 -5.09 -7.79
C TYR A 350 -0.53 -5.16 -9.29
N ALA A 351 -0.54 -4.00 -9.96
CA ALA A 351 -0.09 -3.86 -11.34
C ALA A 351 1.39 -3.47 -11.37
N PRO A 352 2.28 -4.32 -11.93
CA PRO A 352 3.70 -3.99 -12.07
C PRO A 352 3.91 -2.77 -12.98
N LEU A 353 4.88 -1.94 -12.64
CA LEU A 353 5.36 -0.88 -13.52
C LEU A 353 6.08 -1.49 -14.73
N ALA A 354 5.92 -0.86 -15.89
CA ALA A 354 6.51 -1.33 -17.13
C ALA A 354 6.97 -0.17 -18.04
N GLY A 355 7.73 -0.53 -19.08
CA GLY A 355 8.08 0.37 -20.17
C GLY A 355 8.83 1.63 -19.73
N GLY A 356 8.55 2.75 -20.41
CA GLY A 356 9.27 4.01 -20.21
C GLY A 356 9.14 4.60 -18.81
N LEU A 357 8.05 4.33 -18.09
CA LEU A 357 7.90 4.76 -16.70
C LEU A 357 8.89 4.02 -15.80
N LEU A 358 9.00 2.70 -15.91
CA LEU A 358 9.95 1.90 -15.13
C LEU A 358 11.41 2.33 -15.41
N THR A 359 11.74 2.67 -16.66
CA THR A 359 13.06 3.22 -17.00
C THR A 359 13.36 4.51 -16.24
N LYS A 360 12.39 5.44 -16.16
CA LYS A 360 12.54 6.68 -15.40
C LYS A 360 12.64 6.44 -13.91
N VAL A 361 11.84 5.52 -13.37
CA VAL A 361 11.90 5.11 -11.95
C VAL A 361 13.30 4.59 -11.59
N ARG A 362 13.88 3.70 -12.41
CA ARG A 362 15.25 3.21 -12.21
C ARG A 362 16.28 4.34 -12.21
N ALA A 363 16.13 5.32 -13.11
CA ALA A 363 17.02 6.49 -13.15
C ALA A 363 16.88 7.37 -11.90
N ALA A 364 15.65 7.60 -11.42
CA ALA A 364 15.40 8.36 -10.20
C ALA A 364 15.98 7.66 -8.96
N VAL A 365 15.82 6.34 -8.85
CA VAL A 365 16.43 5.53 -7.79
C VAL A 365 17.96 5.59 -7.85
N GLU A 366 18.55 5.53 -9.04
CA GLU A 366 20.00 5.60 -9.20
C GLU A 366 20.58 6.96 -8.76
N ALA A 367 19.79 8.02 -8.80
CA ALA A 367 20.22 9.36 -8.37
C ALA A 367 20.34 9.53 -6.84
N ILE A 368 19.78 8.61 -6.04
CA ILE A 368 19.79 8.66 -4.57
C ILE A 368 21.23 8.62 -4.04
N SER A 369 21.62 9.63 -3.24
CA SER A 369 22.97 9.73 -2.64
C SER A 369 23.09 10.46 -1.31
#